data_AF-K5XMR2-F1
#
_entry.id   AF-K5XMR2-F1
#
_cell.length_a   1.000
_cell.length_b   1.000
_cell.length_c   1.000
_cell.angle_alpha   90.00
_cell.angle_beta   90.00
_cell.angle_gamma   90.00
#
_symmetry.space_group_name_H-M   'P 1'
#
loop_
_entity.id
_entity.type
_entity.pdbx_description
1 polymer ?
#
loop_
_entity_poly.entity_id
_entity_poly.type
_entity_poly.pdbx_seq_one_letter_code
_entity_poly.pdbx_strand_id
1 'polypeptide(L)' 'MALARIATARKIAFAGNAVRFSVLEKQSAELIGWAAIYRDSLDPGRGAFGYWLGEAYHGKGYMTELAPIALAAAFKI' A
#
# COMPACT_ATOMS: atom_id res chain seq x y z
N MET A 1 6.79 1.53 -21.42
CA MET A 1 6.18 2.33 -20.33
C MET A 1 5.62 1.45 -19.19
N ALA A 2 4.63 0.58 -19.42
CA ALA A 2 4.03 -0.25 -18.36
C ALA A 2 5.00 -1.31 -17.77
N LEU A 3 5.72 -2.05 -18.62
CA LEU A 3 6.67 -3.07 -18.19
C LEU A 3 7.78 -2.54 -17.29
N ALA A 4 8.31 -1.35 -17.60
CA ALA A 4 9.32 -0.68 -16.78
C ALA A 4 8.78 -0.34 -15.37
N ARG A 5 7.53 0.12 -15.26
CA ARG A 5 6.90 0.40 -13.95
C ARG A 5 6.71 -0.88 -13.13
N ILE A 6 6.29 -1.97 -13.78
CA ILE A 6 6.15 -3.29 -13.12
C ILE A 6 7.52 -3.79 -12.62
N ALA A 7 8.57 -3.68 -13.45
CA ALA A 7 9.92 -4.09 -13.07
C ALA A 7 10.46 -3.27 -11.89
N THR A 8 10.30 -1.95 -11.91
CA THR A 8 10.69 -1.07 -10.79
C THR A 8 9.90 -1.40 -9.52
N ALA A 9 8.59 -1.58 -9.61
CA ALA A 9 7.77 -1.96 -8.46
C ALA A 9 8.22 -3.29 -7.84
N ARG A 10 8.56 -4.29 -8.67
CA ARG A 10 9.14 -5.57 -8.22
C ARG A 10 10.49 -5.37 -7.55
N LYS A 11 11.41 -4.60 -8.14
CA LYS A 11 12.73 -4.35 -7.55
C LYS A 11 12.63 -3.70 -6.17
N ILE A 12 11.75 -2.71 -6.01
CA ILE A 12 11.50 -2.05 -4.72
C ILE A 12 10.89 -3.03 -3.71
N ALA A 13 10.02 -3.95 -4.16
CA ALA A 13 9.49 -5.02 -3.32
C ALA A 13 10.60 -5.91 -2.77
N PHE A 14 11.45 -6.43 -3.66
CA PHE A 14 12.51 -7.37 -3.32
C PHE A 14 13.61 -6.74 -2.47
N ALA A 15 13.85 -5.44 -2.62
CA ALA A 15 14.78 -4.69 -1.78
C ALA A 15 14.27 -4.49 -0.32
N GLY A 16 13.05 -4.92 0.01
CA GLY A 16 12.46 -4.69 1.33
C GLY A 16 12.01 -3.23 1.54
N ASN A 17 12.09 -2.38 0.52
CA ASN A 17 11.76 -0.95 0.63
C ASN A 17 10.27 -0.65 0.42
N ALA A 18 9.42 -1.68 0.37
CA ALA A 18 7.97 -1.47 0.33
C ALA A 18 7.19 -2.58 1.04
N VAL A 19 6.19 -2.18 1.82
CA VAL A 19 5.20 -3.07 2.43
C VAL A 19 3.90 -2.91 1.65
N ARG A 20 3.30 -4.02 1.21
CA ARG A 20 2.11 -4.05 0.34
C ARG A 20 0.95 -4.76 1.02
N PHE A 21 -0.25 -4.27 0.74
CA PHE A 21 -1.50 -4.76 1.29
C PHE A 21 -2.51 -4.96 0.17
N SER A 22 -3.18 -6.10 0.20
CA SER A 22 -4.45 -6.30 -0.51
C SER A 22 -5.58 -5.87 0.42
N VAL A 23 -6.53 -5.09 -0.10
CA VAL A 23 -7.66 -4.59 0.70
C VAL A 23 -8.88 -5.44 0.35
N LEU A 24 -9.37 -6.18 1.35
CA LEU A 24 -10.53 -7.06 1.21
C LEU A 24 -11.70 -6.43 1.97
N GLU A 25 -12.89 -6.39 1.36
CA GLU A 25 -14.09 -6.03 2.09
C GLU A 25 -14.43 -7.14 3.09
N LYS A 26 -14.59 -6.79 4.36
CA LYS A 26 -14.78 -7.77 5.44
C LYS A 26 -15.99 -8.69 5.27
N GLN A 27 -17.09 -8.19 4.69
CA GLN A 27 -18.36 -8.93 4.59
C GLN A 27 -18.35 -9.94 3.44
N SER A 28 -17.90 -9.51 2.26
CA SER A 28 -17.90 -10.31 1.03
C SER A 28 -16.58 -11.05 0.79
N ALA A 29 -15.51 -10.68 1.49
CA ALA A 29 -14.13 -11.05 1.18
C ALA A 29 -13.68 -10.65 -0.24
N GLU A 30 -14.36 -9.69 -0.86
CA GLU A 30 -14.02 -9.19 -2.19
C GLU A 30 -12.73 -8.32 -2.15
N LEU A 31 -11.87 -8.46 -3.16
CA LEU A 31 -10.70 -7.60 -3.33
C LEU A 31 -11.14 -6.24 -3.89
N ILE A 32 -11.18 -5.22 -3.02
CA ILE A 32 -11.70 -3.89 -3.36
C ILE A 32 -10.59 -2.86 -3.65
N GLY A 33 -9.34 -3.19 -3.36
CA GLY A 33 -8.23 -2.27 -3.55
C GLY A 33 -6.86 -2.83 -3.17
N TRP A 34 -5.87 -1.94 -3.23
CA TRP A 34 -4.52 -2.22 -2.75
C TRP A 34 -3.92 -0.95 -2.13
N ALA A 35 -2.97 -1.16 -1.22
CA ALA A 35 -2.17 -0.08 -0.67
C ALA A 35 -0.72 -0.50 -0.50
N ALA A 36 0.18 0.46 -0.46
CA ALA A 36 1.58 0.23 -0.22
C ALA A 36 2.23 1.44 0.46
N ILE A 37 3.14 1.16 1.39
CA ILE A 37 4.11 2.15 1.85
C ILE A 37 5.41 1.88 1.09
N TYR A 38 5.91 2.90 0.41
CA TYR A 38 7.22 2.92 -0.23
C TYR A 38 8.17 3.73 0.66
N ARG A 39 9.12 3.06 1.31
CA ARG A 39 10.11 3.72 2.17
C ARG A 39 11.18 4.40 1.32
N ASP A 40 11.59 5.57 1.76
CA ASP A 40 12.73 6.27 1.17
C ASP A 40 14.01 5.46 1.44
N SER A 41 14.87 5.33 0.43
CA SER A 41 16.10 4.54 0.56
C SER A 41 17.20 5.25 1.34
N LEU A 42 17.12 6.58 1.48
CA LEU A 42 18.08 7.42 2.18
C LEU A 42 17.60 7.77 3.60
N ASP A 43 16.28 7.84 3.82
CA ASP A 43 15.68 8.07 5.14
C ASP A 43 14.63 6.98 5.47
N PRO A 44 15.01 5.94 6.24
CA PRO A 44 14.11 4.87 6.63
C PRO A 44 12.91 5.30 7.49
N GLY A 45 12.90 6.54 8.01
CA GLY A 45 11.78 7.12 8.75
C GLY A 45 10.76 7.84 7.85
N ARG A 46 11.02 7.93 6.54
CA ARG A 46 10.14 8.56 5.55
C ARG A 46 9.64 7.57 4.51
N GLY A 47 8.49 7.90 3.92
CA GLY A 47 7.95 7.13 2.81
C GLY A 47 6.70 7.76 2.22
N ALA A 48 6.25 7.17 1.12
CA ALA A 48 5.00 7.53 0.46
C ALA A 48 3.95 6.45 0.67
N PHE A 49 2.72 6.84 1.02
CA PHE A 49 1.57 5.95 1.04
C PHE A 49 0.83 6.05 -0.29
N GLY A 50 0.93 5.00 -1.10
CA GLY A 50 0.20 4.88 -2.36
C GLY A 50 -0.94 3.89 -2.24
N TYR A 51 -2.10 4.21 -2.80
CA TYR A 51 -3.26 3.32 -2.76
C TYR A 51 -4.13 3.48 -4.01
N TRP A 52 -4.96 2.47 -4.22
CA TRP A 52 -6.13 2.53 -5.10
C TRP A 52 -7.29 1.78 -4.43
N LEU A 53 -8.48 2.37 -4.51
CA LEU A 53 -9.71 1.81 -4.00
C LEU A 53 -10.78 1.93 -5.10
N GLY A 54 -11.54 0.87 -5.33
CA GLY A 54 -12.66 0.90 -6.28
C GLY A 54 -13.67 2.00 -5.92
N GLU A 55 -14.18 2.71 -6.93
CA GLU A 55 -15.03 3.90 -6.75
C GLU A 55 -16.30 3.61 -5.93
N ALA A 56 -16.92 2.44 -6.11
CA ALA A 56 -18.09 2.01 -5.36
C ALA A 56 -17.85 1.86 -3.83
N TYR A 57 -16.60 1.89 -3.40
CA TYR A 57 -16.17 1.76 -2.01
C TYR A 57 -15.65 3.08 -1.42
N HIS A 58 -15.70 4.19 -2.17
CA HIS A 58 -15.33 5.51 -1.67
C HIS A 58 -16.34 6.01 -0.64
N GLY A 59 -15.89 6.91 0.26
CA GLY A 59 -16.73 7.46 1.32
C GLY A 59 -17.08 6.50 2.48
N LYS A 60 -16.68 5.22 2.39
CA LYS A 60 -16.95 4.19 3.42
C LYS A 60 -15.92 4.10 4.55
N GLY A 61 -14.89 4.97 4.54
CA GLY A 61 -13.88 5.03 5.61
C GLY A 61 -12.76 3.98 5.55
N TYR A 62 -12.73 3.09 4.55
CA TYR A 62 -11.75 2.00 4.48
C TYR A 62 -10.29 2.46 4.48
N MET A 63 -9.96 3.58 3.81
CA MET A 63 -8.58 4.10 3.84
C MET A 63 -8.21 4.72 5.18
N THR A 64 -9.19 5.29 5.91
CA THR A 64 -8.99 5.79 7.27
C THR A 64 -8.67 4.66 8.24
N GLU A 65 -9.34 3.51 8.08
CA GLU A 65 -9.05 2.29 8.85
C GLU A 65 -7.69 1.69 8.51
N LEU A 66 -7.35 1.62 7.21
CA LEU A 66 -6.12 0.97 6.74
C LEU A 66 -4.85 1.78 7.04
N ALA A 67 -4.89 3.11 6.89
CA ALA A 67 -3.71 3.97 6.98
C ALA A 67 -2.87 3.78 8.26
N PRO A 68 -3.42 3.78 9.50
CA PRO A 68 -2.60 3.58 10.70
C PRO A 68 -1.97 2.18 10.77
N ILE A 69 -2.67 1.15 10.29
CA ILE A 69 -2.16 -0.23 10.27
C ILE A 69 -1.01 -0.34 9.27
N ALA A 70 -1.17 0.25 8.08
CA ALA A 70 -0.13 0.29 7.06
C ALA A 70 1.11 1.04 7.54
N LEU A 71 0.92 2.15 8.26
CA LEU A 71 2.02 2.93 8.84
C LEU A 71 2.79 2.13 9.90
N ALA A 72 2.08 1.52 10.86
CA ALA A 72 2.69 0.72 11.92
C ALA A 72 3.41 -0.54 11.39
N ALA A 73 2.90 -1.14 10.31
CA ALA A 73 3.56 -2.27 9.67
C ALA A 73 4.81 -1.86 8.87
N ALA A 74 4.84 -0.63 8.33
CA ALA A 74 5.94 -0.16 7.49
C ALA A 74 7.10 0.45 8.28
N PHE A 75 6.82 1.11 9.39
CA PHE A 75 7.82 1.68 10.29
C PHE A 75 7.68 0.92 11.60
N LYS A 76 8.72 0.17 12.00
CA LYS A 76 8.75 -0.41 13.35
C LYS A 76 8.72 0.77 14.33
N ILE A 77 7.57 1.01 14.94
CA ILE A 77 7.39 1.95 16.04
C ILE A 77 7.70 1.22 17.34
#